data_AF-A0A397VMS3-F1
#
_entry.id   AF-A0A397VMS3-F1
#
_cell.length_a   1.000
_cell.length_b   1.000
_cell.length_c   1.000
_cell.angle_alpha   90.00
_cell.angle_beta   90.00
_cell.angle_gamma   90.00
#
_symmetry.space_group_name_H-M   'P 1'
#
loop_
_entity.id
_entity.type
_entity.pdbx_description
1 polymer ?
#
loop_
_entity_poly.entity_id
_entity_poly.type
_entity_poly.pdbx_seq_one_letter_code
_entity_poly.pdbx_strand_id
1 'polypeptide(L)'
;MGESSVVSSDDPISLDLMAQDTIALIKHLGIKKFNLFGWSMGEPLKNVQEQKDLIMNAFEKCFTDYMLENPEILDKLAKIQVNSNRPFEIFKRQWEALKGIDNVSKTQMIKTTTLLFHGEADEMLPITEGEFIANAIPNLKFIRILNAGHM
;
A
#
# COMPACT_ATOMS: atom_id res chain seq x y z
N MET A 1 24.36 -12.88 0.29
CA MET A 1 23.12 -13.61 0.69
C MET A 1 22.24 -12.71 1.55
N GLY A 2 20.99 -12.51 1.11
CA GLY A 2 20.29 -11.22 1.19
C GLY A 2 20.15 -10.57 -0.21
N GLU A 3 20.40 -11.34 -1.26
CA GLU A 3 20.29 -10.89 -2.65
C GLU A 3 18.90 -11.20 -3.14
N SER A 4 18.26 -10.21 -3.75
CA SER A 4 17.03 -10.43 -4.50
C SER A 4 17.31 -11.40 -5.63
N SER A 5 16.36 -12.28 -5.96
CA SER A 5 16.44 -13.08 -7.18
C SER A 5 16.19 -12.23 -8.43
N VAL A 6 15.85 -10.96 -8.28
CA VAL A 6 15.90 -9.93 -9.33
C VAL A 6 17.36 -9.54 -9.52
N VAL A 7 17.99 -10.13 -10.53
CA VAL A 7 19.39 -9.92 -10.92
C VAL A 7 19.50 -8.76 -11.92
N SER A 8 18.45 -8.52 -12.72
CA SER A 8 18.37 -7.47 -13.75
C SER A 8 17.09 -6.62 -13.63
N SER A 9 17.12 -5.43 -14.23
CA SER A 9 15.93 -4.61 -14.48
C SER A 9 14.87 -5.30 -15.34
N ASP A 10 15.21 -6.41 -16.01
CA ASP A 10 14.33 -7.13 -16.92
C ASP A 10 13.64 -8.35 -16.29
N ASP A 11 14.04 -8.75 -15.08
CA ASP A 11 13.46 -9.94 -14.45
C ASP A 11 11.98 -9.72 -14.07
N PRO A 12 11.11 -10.74 -14.13
CA PRO A 12 9.70 -10.54 -13.78
C PRO A 12 9.53 -10.17 -12.30
N ILE A 13 8.73 -9.15 -12.01
CA ILE A 13 8.25 -8.83 -10.66
C ILE A 13 6.84 -9.39 -10.51
N SER A 14 6.54 -9.98 -9.35
CA SER A 14 5.21 -10.48 -8.99
C SER A 14 4.91 -10.18 -7.53
N LEU A 15 3.63 -10.24 -7.15
CA LEU A 15 3.24 -10.16 -5.74
C LEU A 15 3.85 -11.29 -4.91
N ASP A 16 3.94 -12.50 -5.47
CA ASP A 16 4.56 -13.64 -4.79
C ASP A 16 6.05 -13.41 -4.52
N LEU A 17 6.77 -12.77 -5.46
CA LEU A 17 8.17 -12.40 -5.26
C LEU A 17 8.32 -11.37 -4.14
N MET A 18 7.49 -10.32 -4.14
CA MET A 18 7.49 -9.31 -3.06
C MET A 18 7.20 -9.94 -1.67
N ALA A 19 6.30 -10.93 -1.62
CA ALA A 19 6.03 -11.69 -0.40
C ALA A 19 7.25 -12.55 0.01
N GLN A 20 7.92 -13.21 -0.93
CA GLN A 20 9.12 -14.01 -0.66
C GLN A 20 10.29 -13.16 -0.14
N ASP A 21 10.50 -11.98 -0.69
CA ASP A 21 11.53 -11.03 -0.23
C ASP A 21 11.28 -10.63 1.23
N THR A 22 10.01 -10.35 1.58
CA THR A 22 9.61 -10.04 2.96
C THR A 22 9.90 -11.22 3.90
N ILE A 23 9.56 -12.45 3.49
CA ILE A 23 9.84 -13.68 4.24
C ILE A 23 11.35 -13.88 4.43
N ALA A 24 12.15 -13.64 3.39
CA ALA A 24 13.60 -13.76 3.45
C ALA A 24 14.21 -12.78 4.46
N LEU A 25 13.73 -11.53 4.47
CA LEU A 25 14.15 -10.51 5.44
C LEU A 25 13.82 -10.92 6.88
N ILE A 26 12.58 -11.37 7.14
CA ILE A 26 12.14 -11.85 8.47
C ILE A 26 13.05 -12.98 8.97
N LYS A 27 13.35 -13.95 8.10
CA LYS A 27 14.25 -15.07 8.43
C LYS A 27 15.67 -14.58 8.72
N HIS A 28 16.19 -13.68 7.90
CA HIS A 28 17.54 -13.13 8.06
C HIS A 28 17.70 -12.40 9.39
N LEU A 29 16.69 -11.61 9.79
CA LEU A 29 16.67 -10.88 11.06
C LEU A 29 16.39 -11.79 12.28
N GLY A 30 16.12 -13.09 12.07
CA GLY A 30 15.80 -14.02 13.15
C GLY A 30 14.46 -13.73 13.83
N ILE A 31 13.55 -13.02 13.17
CA ILE A 31 12.24 -12.64 13.72
C ILE A 31 11.32 -13.87 13.71
N LYS A 32 10.93 -14.32 14.90
CA LYS A 32 10.10 -15.53 15.08
C LYS A 32 8.59 -15.26 15.06
N LYS A 33 8.18 -14.05 15.45
CA LYS A 33 6.78 -13.62 15.52
C LYS A 33 6.71 -12.11 15.30
N PHE A 34 5.75 -11.68 14.49
CA PHE A 34 5.53 -10.27 14.16
C PHE A 34 4.05 -10.05 13.83
N ASN A 35 3.63 -8.79 13.81
CA ASN A 35 2.35 -8.38 13.22
C ASN A 35 2.65 -7.84 11.82
N LEU A 36 1.83 -8.21 10.83
CA LEU A 36 1.93 -7.67 9.48
C LEU A 36 0.91 -6.55 9.32
N PHE A 37 1.38 -5.38 8.90
CA PHE A 37 0.54 -4.27 8.49
C PHE A 37 0.90 -3.91 7.05
N GLY A 38 -0.10 -3.84 6.19
CA GLY A 38 0.04 -3.44 4.80
C GLY A 38 -0.96 -2.31 4.52
N TRP A 39 -0.53 -1.32 3.75
CA TRP A 39 -1.36 -0.21 3.35
C TRP A 39 -1.02 0.18 1.92
N SER A 40 -1.99 -0.06 1.04
CA SER A 40 -2.00 0.33 -0.38
C SER A 40 -0.69 0.02 -1.13
N MET A 41 -0.50 0.66 -2.27
CA MET A 41 0.76 0.68 -3.01
C MET A 41 1.12 2.15 -3.27
N GLY A 42 2.37 2.51 -3.03
CA GLY A 42 2.81 3.91 -3.16
C GLY A 42 2.84 4.43 -4.60
N GLU A 43 2.77 5.75 -4.75
CA GLU A 43 2.57 6.48 -6.01
C GLU A 43 3.87 6.86 -6.76
N PRO A 44 3.84 7.17 -8.07
CA PRO A 44 5.01 7.65 -8.80
C PRO A 44 5.68 8.82 -8.07
N LEU A 45 7.01 8.77 -7.95
CA LEU A 45 7.76 9.88 -7.37
C LEU A 45 7.99 10.96 -8.42
N LYS A 46 7.82 12.21 -7.98
CA LYS A 46 8.04 13.42 -8.79
C LYS A 46 8.97 14.40 -8.08
N ASN A 47 9.05 15.64 -8.54
CA ASN A 47 9.64 16.69 -7.70
C ASN A 47 8.67 17.09 -6.57
N VAL A 48 9.16 17.81 -5.56
CA VAL A 48 8.37 18.15 -4.37
C VAL A 48 7.08 18.90 -4.72
N GLN A 49 7.11 19.84 -5.68
CA GLN A 49 5.91 20.58 -6.06
C GLN A 49 4.91 19.68 -6.78
N GLU A 50 5.35 18.93 -7.77
CA GLU A 50 4.49 18.00 -8.49
C GLU A 50 3.92 16.90 -7.58
N GLN A 51 4.65 16.51 -6.53
CA GLN A 51 4.17 15.55 -5.54
C GLN A 51 3.05 16.15 -4.67
N LYS A 52 3.18 17.42 -4.26
CA LYS A 52 2.09 18.13 -3.58
C LYS A 52 0.87 18.25 -4.50
N ASP A 53 1.08 18.61 -5.76
CA ASP A 53 -0.01 18.72 -6.73
C ASP A 53 -0.71 17.38 -6.94
N LEU A 54 0.05 16.27 -6.95
CA LEU A 54 -0.53 14.93 -7.03
C LEU A 54 -1.35 14.61 -5.77
N ILE A 55 -0.81 14.85 -4.57
CA ILE A 55 -1.54 14.68 -3.31
C ILE A 55 -2.86 15.47 -3.32
N MET A 56 -2.82 16.72 -3.77
CA MET A 56 -3.98 17.61 -3.77
C MET A 56 -5.05 17.24 -4.82
N ASN A 57 -4.69 16.49 -5.86
CA ASN A 57 -5.60 16.16 -6.97
C ASN A 57 -6.01 14.69 -7.02
N ALA A 58 -5.25 13.79 -6.39
CA ALA A 58 -5.50 12.35 -6.44
C ALA A 58 -6.35 11.85 -5.27
N PHE A 59 -6.32 12.54 -4.13
CA PHE A 59 -6.97 12.12 -2.89
C PHE A 59 -8.27 12.87 -2.62
N GLU A 60 -9.04 12.31 -1.69
CA GLU A 60 -10.36 12.78 -1.31
C GLU A 60 -10.34 14.17 -0.69
N LYS A 61 -11.48 14.84 -0.76
CA LYS A 61 -11.64 16.19 -0.21
C LYS A 61 -11.25 16.28 1.28
N CYS A 62 -11.62 15.30 2.10
CA CYS A 62 -11.30 15.32 3.53
C CYS A 62 -9.79 15.32 3.81
N PHE A 63 -9.01 14.60 3.00
CA PHE A 63 -7.56 14.56 3.13
C PHE A 63 -6.91 15.84 2.60
N THR A 64 -7.39 16.33 1.46
CA THR A 64 -6.85 17.55 0.85
C THR A 64 -7.18 18.80 1.67
N ASP A 65 -8.38 18.89 2.28
CA ASP A 65 -8.72 19.94 3.25
C ASP A 65 -7.75 19.91 4.45
N TYR A 66 -7.50 18.73 5.02
CA TYR A 66 -6.55 18.57 6.12
C TYR A 66 -5.13 19.03 5.74
N MET A 67 -4.68 18.72 4.52
CA MET A 67 -3.36 19.17 4.03
C MET A 67 -3.29 20.68 3.81
N LEU A 68 -4.38 21.33 3.41
CA LEU A 68 -4.46 22.79 3.31
C LEU A 68 -4.43 23.47 4.69
N GLU A 69 -5.06 22.85 5.68
CA GLU A 69 -5.03 23.32 7.08
C GLU A 69 -3.66 23.09 7.75
N ASN A 70 -2.88 22.11 7.27
CA ASN A 70 -1.59 21.70 7.83
C ASN A 70 -0.48 21.66 6.75
N PRO A 71 -0.12 22.80 6.14
CA PRO A 71 0.79 22.85 5.00
C PRO A 71 2.20 22.32 5.31
N GLU A 72 2.64 22.40 6.56
CA GLU A 72 3.90 21.81 7.01
C GLU A 72 3.90 20.27 6.93
N ILE A 73 2.74 19.64 7.12
CA ILE A 73 2.58 18.19 6.97
C ILE A 73 2.63 17.83 5.49
N LEU A 74 1.94 18.58 4.64
CA LEU A 74 1.99 18.39 3.18
C LEU A 74 3.42 18.51 2.65
N ASP A 75 4.14 19.54 3.08
CA ASP A 75 5.56 19.75 2.74
C ASP A 75 6.44 18.59 3.18
N LYS A 76 6.23 18.10 4.41
CA LYS A 76 6.98 16.98 4.96
C LYS A 76 6.68 15.69 4.22
N LEU A 77 5.41 15.39 3.94
CA LEU A 77 4.97 14.19 3.24
C LEU A 77 5.55 14.16 1.82
N ALA A 78 5.42 15.25 1.06
CA ALA A 78 5.98 15.36 -0.27
C ALA A 78 7.51 15.16 -0.27
N LYS A 79 8.23 15.79 0.68
CA LYS A 79 9.69 15.59 0.81
C LYS A 79 10.06 14.15 1.13
N ILE A 80 9.34 13.47 2.04
CA ILE A 80 9.59 12.07 2.38
C ILE A 80 9.41 11.18 1.15
N GLN A 81 8.31 11.36 0.41
CA GLN A 81 8.03 10.58 -0.79
C GLN A 81 9.12 10.77 -1.84
N VAL A 82 9.46 12.02 -2.18
CA VAL A 82 10.50 12.33 -3.17
C VAL A 82 11.87 11.79 -2.75
N ASN A 83 12.24 11.91 -1.47
CA ASN A 83 13.53 11.44 -0.96
C ASN A 83 13.66 9.92 -0.88
N SER A 84 12.58 9.16 -1.07
CA SER A 84 12.65 7.69 -1.10
C SER A 84 13.39 7.16 -2.35
N ASN A 85 13.64 8.01 -3.36
CA ASN A 85 14.46 7.71 -4.54
C ASN A 85 14.07 6.43 -5.29
N ARG A 86 12.80 6.02 -5.25
CA ARG A 86 12.27 4.91 -6.06
C ARG A 86 12.22 5.33 -7.54
N PRO A 87 12.98 4.68 -8.45
CA PRO A 87 12.89 4.98 -9.87
C PRO A 87 11.49 4.70 -10.43
N PHE A 88 11.02 5.54 -11.34
CA PHE A 88 9.68 5.39 -11.94
C PHE A 88 9.46 4.01 -12.57
N GLU A 89 10.47 3.46 -13.24
CA GLU A 89 10.37 2.13 -13.86
C GLU A 89 10.11 1.02 -12.83
N ILE A 90 10.64 1.16 -11.62
CA ILE A 90 10.37 0.19 -10.54
C ILE A 90 8.93 0.33 -10.05
N PHE A 91 8.43 1.55 -9.88
CA PHE A 91 7.01 1.77 -9.58
C PHE A 91 6.11 1.15 -10.64
N LYS A 92 6.40 1.39 -11.93
CA LYS A 92 5.62 0.87 -13.04
C LYS A 92 5.57 -0.66 -13.02
N ARG A 93 6.71 -1.32 -12.81
CA ARG A 93 6.76 -2.79 -12.72
C ARG A 93 6.01 -3.34 -11.51
N GLN A 94 6.07 -2.67 -10.36
CA GLN A 94 5.25 -3.02 -9.19
C GLN A 94 3.75 -2.87 -9.51
N TRP A 95 3.37 -1.76 -10.15
CA TRP A 95 2.00 -1.51 -10.58
C TRP A 95 1.52 -2.59 -11.57
N GLU A 96 2.34 -2.94 -12.56
CA GLU A 96 2.04 -4.00 -13.53
C GLU A 96 1.96 -5.39 -12.88
N ALA A 97 2.81 -5.68 -11.90
CA ALA A 97 2.76 -6.93 -11.15
C ALA A 97 1.45 -7.10 -10.38
N LEU A 98 0.80 -6.01 -9.98
CA LEU A 98 -0.50 -6.03 -9.31
C LEU A 98 -1.69 -6.07 -10.27
N LYS A 99 -1.51 -5.72 -11.55
CA LYS A 99 -2.60 -5.74 -12.52
C LYS A 99 -3.14 -7.15 -12.70
N GLY A 100 -4.46 -7.29 -12.55
CA GLY A 100 -5.15 -8.56 -12.79
C GLY A 100 -4.89 -9.63 -11.73
N ILE A 101 -4.33 -9.27 -10.58
CA ILE A 101 -4.27 -10.19 -9.44
C ILE A 101 -5.69 -10.46 -8.94
N ASP A 102 -6.06 -11.74 -8.97
CA ASP A 102 -7.22 -12.26 -8.25
C ASP A 102 -6.74 -13.30 -7.23
N ASN A 103 -6.71 -12.88 -5.96
CA ASN A 103 -6.37 -13.74 -4.83
C ASN A 103 -7.56 -13.97 -3.90
N VAL A 104 -8.79 -13.65 -4.33
CA VAL A 104 -9.99 -13.76 -3.49
C VAL A 104 -10.15 -15.18 -2.97
N SER A 105 -9.99 -16.18 -3.85
CA SER A 105 -10.09 -17.59 -3.47
C SER A 105 -9.09 -18.00 -2.38
N LYS A 106 -7.94 -17.32 -2.29
CA LYS A 106 -6.88 -17.60 -1.32
C LYS A 106 -7.16 -16.97 0.06
N THR A 107 -8.05 -15.99 0.16
CA THR A 107 -8.36 -15.29 1.43
C THR A 107 -8.85 -16.22 2.53
N GLN A 108 -9.58 -17.29 2.16
CA GLN A 108 -10.06 -18.34 3.08
C GLN A 108 -8.94 -19.11 3.78
N MET A 109 -7.71 -19.07 3.25
CA MET A 109 -6.53 -19.68 3.86
C MET A 109 -5.97 -18.84 5.02
N ILE A 110 -6.36 -17.57 5.16
CA ILE A 110 -5.90 -16.71 6.25
C ILE A 110 -6.52 -17.22 7.56
N LYS A 111 -5.66 -17.69 8.48
CA LYS A 111 -6.07 -18.20 9.81
C LYS A 111 -5.67 -17.30 10.97
N THR A 112 -4.82 -16.31 10.72
CA THR A 112 -4.40 -15.33 11.72
C THR A 112 -5.51 -14.34 12.02
N THR A 113 -5.60 -13.89 13.27
CA THR A 113 -6.49 -12.77 13.63
C THR A 113 -6.19 -11.58 12.73
N THR A 114 -7.21 -11.14 11.99
CA THR A 114 -7.06 -10.10 10.97
C THR A 114 -7.97 -8.93 11.30
N LEU A 115 -7.43 -7.72 11.15
CA LEU A 115 -8.12 -6.46 11.36
C LEU A 115 -8.05 -5.67 10.05
N LEU A 116 -9.20 -5.22 9.56
CA LEU A 116 -9.30 -4.36 8.38
C LEU A 116 -9.87 -3.01 8.81
N PHE A 117 -9.17 -1.94 8.44
CA PHE A 117 -9.67 -0.57 8.52
C PHE A 117 -9.93 -0.06 7.10
N HIS A 118 -11.05 0.61 6.88
CA HIS A 118 -11.35 1.25 5.59
C HIS A 118 -12.13 2.54 5.83
N GLY A 119 -11.66 3.64 5.26
CA GLY A 119 -12.37 4.91 5.24
C GLY A 119 -13.65 4.84 4.41
N GLU A 120 -14.78 5.28 4.97
CA GLU A 120 -16.06 5.26 4.25
C GLU A 120 -16.11 6.24 3.07
N ALA A 121 -15.24 7.24 3.08
CA ALA A 121 -15.15 8.24 2.04
C ALA A 121 -14.05 7.93 1.01
N ASP A 122 -13.37 6.77 1.06
CA ASP A 122 -12.29 6.40 0.12
C ASP A 122 -12.82 6.40 -1.33
N GLU A 123 -12.32 7.35 -2.14
CA GLU A 123 -12.68 7.52 -3.55
C GLU A 123 -11.71 6.76 -4.47
N MET A 124 -10.53 6.40 -3.98
CA MET A 124 -9.55 5.60 -4.73
C MET A 124 -9.95 4.12 -4.78
N LEU A 125 -10.39 3.59 -3.63
CA LEU A 125 -10.80 2.21 -3.45
C LEU A 125 -12.13 2.20 -2.67
N PRO A 126 -13.27 2.03 -3.35
CA PRO A 126 -14.58 2.10 -2.70
C PRO A 126 -14.71 1.15 -1.52
N ILE A 127 -15.44 1.58 -0.48
CA ILE A 127 -15.68 0.81 0.76
C ILE A 127 -16.21 -0.62 0.52
N THR A 128 -16.88 -0.85 -0.62
CA THR A 128 -17.38 -2.16 -1.04
C THR A 128 -16.27 -3.19 -1.23
N GLU A 129 -15.06 -2.77 -1.61
CA GLU A 129 -13.89 -3.65 -1.70
C GLU A 129 -13.47 -4.16 -0.31
N GLY A 130 -13.52 -3.29 0.71
CA GLY A 130 -13.26 -3.67 2.09
C GLY A 130 -14.34 -4.61 2.66
N GLU A 131 -15.61 -4.33 2.37
CA GLU A 131 -16.73 -5.21 2.74
C GLU A 131 -16.60 -6.59 2.10
N PHE A 132 -16.18 -6.64 0.84
CA PHE A 132 -15.93 -7.88 0.14
C PHE A 132 -14.82 -8.71 0.80
N ILE A 133 -13.69 -8.10 1.14
CA ILE A 133 -12.59 -8.76 1.88
C ILE A 133 -13.06 -9.22 3.26
N ALA A 134 -13.83 -8.40 3.97
CA ALA A 134 -14.34 -8.74 5.30
C ALA A 134 -15.26 -9.97 5.28
N ASN A 135 -16.03 -10.15 4.21
CA ASN A 135 -16.86 -11.34 4.01
C ASN A 135 -16.04 -12.57 3.60
N ALA A 136 -14.89 -12.38 2.96
CA ALA A 136 -14.06 -13.46 2.44
C ALA A 136 -13.04 -14.01 3.45
N ILE A 137 -12.61 -13.23 4.45
CA ILE A 137 -11.63 -13.69 5.46
C ILE A 137 -12.33 -14.18 6.74
N PRO A 138 -12.15 -15.45 7.14
CA PRO A 138 -12.73 -15.96 8.38
C PRO A 138 -12.22 -15.21 9.62
N ASN A 139 -13.12 -14.87 10.53
CA ASN A 139 -12.83 -14.21 11.82
C ASN A 139 -12.13 -12.83 11.68
N LEU A 140 -12.29 -12.17 10.54
CA LEU A 140 -11.83 -10.80 10.35
C LEU A 140 -12.68 -9.82 11.16
N LYS A 141 -12.05 -8.87 11.84
CA LYS A 141 -12.73 -7.71 12.40
C LYS A 141 -12.63 -6.55 11.42
N PHE A 142 -13.78 -6.08 10.92
CA PHE A 142 -13.84 -4.94 10.02
C PHE A 142 -14.23 -3.66 10.78
N ILE A 143 -13.44 -2.60 10.60
CA ILE A 143 -13.67 -1.28 11.18
C ILE A 143 -13.79 -0.28 10.03
N ARG A 144 -14.99 0.28 9.88
CA ARG A 144 -15.24 1.41 9.00
C ARG A 144 -14.84 2.69 9.74
N ILE A 145 -14.10 3.57 9.08
CA ILE A 145 -13.72 4.86 9.64
C ILE A 145 -14.57 5.93 8.98
N LEU A 146 -15.49 6.50 9.78
CA LEU A 146 -16.39 7.55 9.34
C LEU A 146 -15.58 8.79 8.92
N ASN A 147 -15.92 9.37 7.77
CA ASN A 147 -15.28 10.57 7.21
C ASN A 147 -13.76 10.45 6.93
N ALA A 148 -13.22 9.23 6.82
CA ALA A 148 -11.85 9.00 6.35
C ALA A 148 -11.85 8.54 4.88
N GLY A 149 -10.86 8.99 4.12
CA GLY A 149 -10.61 8.60 2.74
C GLY A 149 -9.58 7.47 2.66
N HIS A 150 -8.76 7.48 1.60
CA HIS A 150 -7.67 6.52 1.41
C HIS A 150 -6.51 6.69 2.43
N MET A 151 -6.38 7.91 2.97
CA MET A 151 -5.30 8.37 3.87
C MET A 151 -5.82 8.75 5.26
#